data_AF-A0A968I295-F1
#
_entry.id   AF-A0A968I295-F1
#
_cell.length_a   1.000
_cell.length_b   1.000
_cell.length_c   1.000
_cell.angle_alpha   90.00
_cell.angle_beta   90.00
_cell.angle_gamma   90.00
#
_symmetry.space_group_name_H-M   'P 1'
#
loop_
_entity.id
_entity.type
_entity.pdbx_description
1 polymer ?
#
loop_
_entity_poly.entity_id
_entity_poly.type
_entity_poly.pdbx_seq_one_letter_code
_entity_poly.pdbx_strand_id
1 'polypeptide(L)'
;MAFGPRGLWRGMRSHPLKWLFILGLLMLNLGGSIPALRASVPSPHPPPLTLAKALSSPARPLVDQSKETDFYRPVAPWVGRLILPPATAEDSSDWVWIEIKQAPSTLQTLIGKRVKLEWQPNPQRQADRQGVTRDVNFSAAARHSQTLGNIHPQRLDGRQQVGPLQSLAGARPVDDLLVALKNVEVEGLATAAPKLRISEEPVQIAGPWYALVQIQDPVNTDQLIPSACPGSPPCPSQLIQVRHYHPQSHQFDGPLELVNIPQVPATPTGIFASTPRQLAASTAGRAGWYIYGDQNQEGLFVVSAIAPRALFQLEPDQVLRNQQAGLHYFKRQTWEKMTAKKGRLERVSLETRRPHSPKPDWQERDKALVIHLFGGIGGAQAEGQAVIGTVTGHFAYGLATVVRDPFTEELQFEIDYQQIYAHNPEGIIAGASHWSEYMGNLHRGWLGSRPVLDLLVKLDLLTQPYQFGQTTLSPWSELQQQLQLMAARYRIGDGTGAALVTPAKSCVQDASQAVYTTIKRLQYQVQTTPTIQTWLQSHPQDPQSQRFKRLISLGNSLEKELVPLGVVRADWQQNVARVTGIQSNQGNADPDNLFTQLLSWRTLIPRVAHEQITKIFLR
;
A
#
# COMPACT_ATOMS: atom_id res chain seq x y z
N MET A 1 49.89 29.75 43.77
CA MET A 1 49.89 29.52 45.24
C MET A 1 48.49 29.87 45.72
N ALA A 2 47.68 29.05 46.38
CA ALA A 2 47.91 27.81 47.11
C ALA A 2 46.56 27.06 47.30
N PHE A 3 46.62 25.72 47.15
CA PHE A 3 45.84 24.62 47.75
C PHE A 3 44.30 24.46 47.59
N GLY A 4 43.90 23.26 47.10
CA GLY A 4 42.56 22.65 47.19
C GLY A 4 42.29 22.00 48.57
N PRO A 5 41.36 21.01 48.76
CA PRO A 5 40.98 19.94 47.83
C PRO A 5 39.48 19.46 47.80
N ARG A 6 39.21 18.58 46.83
CA ARG A 6 38.17 17.53 46.61
C ARG A 6 36.98 17.35 47.61
N GLY A 7 35.77 17.14 47.04
CA GLY A 7 34.63 16.48 47.69
C GLY A 7 33.44 16.22 46.76
N LEU A 8 32.87 15.01 46.80
CA LEU A 8 31.93 14.38 45.84
C LEU A 8 30.45 14.47 46.31
N TRP A 9 29.52 14.55 45.33
CA TRP A 9 28.11 14.05 45.29
C TRP A 9 26.85 14.92 45.65
N ARG A 10 25.90 14.84 44.69
CA ARG A 10 24.41 14.85 44.72
C ARG A 10 23.62 16.18 44.62
N GLY A 11 22.69 16.19 43.63
CA GLY A 11 21.50 17.06 43.63
C GLY A 11 20.72 17.11 42.31
N MET A 12 19.88 16.11 42.03
CA MET A 12 18.80 16.15 41.01
C MET A 12 17.67 17.10 41.45
N ARG A 13 17.18 17.98 40.55
CA ARG A 13 15.86 18.67 40.59
C ARG A 13 15.38 18.89 39.14
N SER A 14 14.45 18.08 38.62
CA SER A 14 12.96 18.19 38.66
C SER A 14 12.35 19.25 37.71
N HIS A 15 11.77 18.78 36.59
CA HIS A 15 10.83 19.53 35.74
C HIS A 15 9.57 18.69 35.45
N PRO A 16 8.50 18.78 36.27
CA PRO A 16 7.19 18.21 35.91
C PRO A 16 6.07 19.24 35.69
N LEU A 17 6.32 20.56 35.81
CA LEU A 17 5.22 21.55 35.80
C LEU A 17 4.66 21.94 34.41
N LYS A 18 5.32 21.60 33.30
CA LYS A 18 4.82 21.99 31.95
C LYS A 18 3.71 21.08 31.39
N TRP A 19 3.49 19.90 31.97
CA TRP A 19 2.50 18.93 31.46
C TRP A 19 1.10 19.10 32.07
N LEU A 20 0.99 19.64 33.28
CA LEU A 20 -0.30 19.84 33.96
C LEU A 20 -1.14 20.97 33.31
N PHE A 21 -0.50 21.96 32.70
CA PHE A 21 -1.20 23.06 32.03
C PHE A 21 -1.89 22.64 30.72
N ILE A 22 -1.34 21.66 30.00
CA ILE A 22 -1.93 21.12 28.76
C ILE A 22 -3.13 20.20 29.09
N LEU A 23 -3.05 19.45 30.20
CA LEU A 23 -4.17 18.64 30.69
C LEU A 23 -5.33 19.47 31.25
N GLY A 24 -5.03 20.63 31.87
CA GLY A 24 -6.06 21.55 32.37
C GLY A 24 -6.92 22.20 31.27
N LEU A 25 -6.34 22.48 30.10
CA LEU A 25 -7.06 23.04 28.95
C LEU A 25 -7.96 22.02 28.22
N LEU A 26 -7.67 20.73 28.36
CA LEU A 26 -8.50 19.64 27.82
C LEU A 26 -9.72 19.32 28.70
N MET A 27 -9.69 19.66 29.99
CA MET A 27 -10.76 19.38 30.96
C MET A 27 -11.84 20.48 31.05
N LEU A 28 -11.62 21.66 30.44
CA LEU A 28 -12.51 22.82 30.55
C LEU A 28 -13.56 22.96 29.42
N ASN A 29 -13.75 21.91 28.60
CA ASN A 29 -14.80 21.84 27.57
C ASN A 29 -15.77 20.66 27.79
N LEU A 30 -16.12 20.37 29.04
CA LEU A 30 -17.16 19.39 29.39
C LEU A 30 -18.41 20.13 29.87
N GLY A 31 -19.29 20.45 28.93
CA GLY A 31 -20.57 21.10 29.23
C GLY A 31 -21.46 21.46 28.04
N GLY A 32 -21.03 21.23 26.80
CA GLY A 32 -21.85 21.45 25.61
C GLY A 32 -21.75 20.27 24.66
N SER A 33 -22.89 19.74 24.25
CA SER A 33 -23.01 18.76 23.17
C SER A 33 -22.35 19.33 21.90
N ILE A 34 -21.12 18.90 21.59
CA ILE A 34 -20.42 19.31 20.37
C ILE A 34 -21.11 18.59 19.21
N PRO A 35 -21.75 19.29 18.26
CA PRO A 35 -22.27 18.64 17.06
C PRO A 35 -21.09 18.03 16.30
N ALA A 36 -21.25 16.77 15.87
CA ALA A 36 -20.30 16.13 14.97
C ALA A 36 -19.99 17.09 13.81
N LEU A 37 -18.78 17.63 13.79
CA LEU A 37 -18.31 18.53 12.74
C LEU A 37 -18.18 17.72 11.45
N ARG A 38 -19.28 17.74 10.69
CA ARG A 38 -19.42 17.22 9.34
C ARG A 38 -18.53 18.03 8.40
N ALA A 39 -17.46 17.42 7.90
CA ALA A 39 -16.87 17.85 6.65
C ALA A 39 -17.76 17.33 5.51
N SER A 40 -18.75 18.13 5.12
CA SER A 40 -19.50 17.92 3.88
C SER A 40 -18.70 18.48 2.71
N VAL A 41 -18.19 17.61 1.84
CA VAL A 41 -17.79 17.98 0.49
C VAL A 41 -18.74 17.23 -0.46
N PRO A 42 -19.57 17.92 -1.24
CA PRO A 42 -20.30 17.27 -2.32
C PRO A 42 -19.35 17.06 -3.51
N SER A 43 -19.25 15.84 -4.02
CA SER A 43 -18.63 15.58 -5.32
C SER A 43 -19.45 14.52 -6.09
N PRO A 44 -20.13 14.89 -7.18
CA PRO A 44 -20.57 13.93 -8.18
C PRO A 44 -19.42 13.78 -9.17
N HIS A 45 -18.50 12.86 -8.91
CA HIS A 45 -17.53 12.46 -9.93
C HIS A 45 -18.30 12.04 -11.20
N PRO A 46 -17.96 12.52 -12.41
CA PRO A 46 -18.10 11.63 -13.54
C PRO A 46 -17.22 10.42 -13.19
N PRO A 47 -17.73 9.18 -13.28
CA PRO A 47 -16.87 8.02 -13.09
C PRO A 47 -15.64 8.16 -14.00
N PRO A 48 -14.52 7.49 -13.71
CA PRO A 48 -13.37 7.38 -14.62
C PRO A 48 -13.71 6.62 -15.92
N LEU A 49 -14.97 6.66 -16.34
CA LEU A 49 -15.61 6.03 -17.49
C LEU A 49 -14.86 6.29 -18.79
N THR A 50 -14.17 7.40 -18.99
CA THR A 50 -13.43 7.62 -20.25
C THR A 50 -12.17 6.76 -20.35
N LEU A 51 -11.32 6.72 -19.31
CA LEU A 51 -10.14 5.84 -19.29
C LEU A 51 -10.54 4.37 -19.04
N ALA A 52 -11.49 4.13 -18.13
CA ALA A 52 -12.02 2.78 -17.90
C ALA A 52 -12.67 2.21 -19.17
N LYS A 53 -13.36 3.03 -19.99
CA LYS A 53 -13.91 2.59 -21.28
C LYS A 53 -12.82 2.32 -22.31
N ALA A 54 -11.76 3.13 -22.37
CA ALA A 54 -10.59 2.88 -23.21
C ALA A 54 -9.90 1.55 -22.83
N LEU A 55 -9.69 1.30 -21.54
CA LEU A 55 -9.06 0.09 -20.99
C LEU A 55 -9.99 -1.15 -20.96
N SER A 56 -11.31 -0.96 -21.03
CA SER A 56 -12.32 -2.05 -21.04
C SER A 56 -12.60 -2.64 -22.42
N SER A 57 -11.92 -2.18 -23.47
CA SER A 57 -12.09 -2.72 -24.81
C SER A 57 -11.70 -4.21 -24.85
N PRO A 58 -12.42 -5.05 -25.62
CA PRO A 58 -12.07 -6.46 -25.76
C PRO A 58 -10.63 -6.59 -26.27
N ALA A 59 -9.87 -7.52 -25.69
CA ALA A 59 -8.51 -7.83 -26.11
C ALA A 59 -8.47 -8.09 -27.63
N ARG A 60 -7.63 -7.36 -28.35
CA ARG A 60 -7.31 -7.67 -29.74
C ARG A 60 -6.43 -8.93 -29.76
N PRO A 61 -6.61 -9.84 -30.74
CA PRO A 61 -5.58 -10.83 -31.05
C PRO A 61 -4.28 -10.09 -31.34
N LEU A 62 -3.18 -10.57 -30.77
CA LEU A 62 -1.81 -10.09 -30.93
C LEU A 62 -1.51 -9.80 -32.42
N VAL A 63 -1.60 -8.53 -32.82
CA VAL A 63 -1.03 -8.08 -34.10
C VAL A 63 0.42 -7.74 -33.80
N ASP A 64 1.31 -8.62 -34.27
CA ASP A 64 2.75 -8.43 -34.45
C ASP A 64 3.50 -7.66 -33.35
N GLN A 65 3.37 -8.11 -32.10
CA GLN A 65 4.19 -7.63 -30.97
C GLN A 65 5.68 -7.95 -31.13
N SER A 66 6.09 -8.72 -32.15
CA SER A 66 7.46 -9.22 -32.28
C SER A 66 8.53 -8.14 -32.43
N LYS A 67 8.15 -6.90 -32.79
CA LYS A 67 9.04 -5.72 -32.85
C LYS A 67 8.82 -4.68 -31.74
N GLU A 68 7.69 -4.72 -31.02
CA GLU A 68 7.39 -3.83 -29.89
C GLU A 68 7.83 -4.43 -28.53
N THR A 69 8.11 -5.73 -28.48
CA THR A 69 8.53 -6.48 -27.27
C THR A 69 9.88 -6.10 -26.68
N ASP A 70 10.72 -5.38 -27.41
CA ASP A 70 12.05 -5.00 -26.92
C ASP A 70 12.00 -3.81 -25.96
N PHE A 71 11.00 -2.94 -26.11
CA PHE A 71 10.89 -1.68 -25.35
C PHE A 71 9.72 -1.66 -24.36
N TYR A 72 8.76 -2.58 -24.51
CA TYR A 72 7.69 -2.81 -23.54
C TYR A 72 7.88 -4.16 -22.85
N ARG A 73 7.62 -4.20 -21.54
CA ARG A 73 7.61 -5.41 -20.72
C ARG A 73 6.25 -5.59 -20.06
N PRO A 74 5.78 -6.83 -19.89
CA PRO A 74 4.59 -7.07 -19.08
C PRO A 74 4.92 -6.79 -17.61
N VAL A 75 3.99 -6.20 -16.86
CA VAL A 75 4.18 -5.91 -15.42
C VAL A 75 4.37 -7.20 -14.61
N ALA A 76 3.77 -8.31 -15.04
CA ALA A 76 3.95 -9.62 -14.43
C ALA A 76 3.74 -10.75 -15.46
N PRO A 77 4.22 -11.98 -15.18
CA PRO A 77 3.98 -13.13 -16.06
C PRO A 77 2.50 -13.43 -16.30
N TRP A 78 1.65 -13.14 -15.30
CA TRP A 78 0.20 -13.27 -15.38
C TRP A 78 -0.45 -11.93 -15.05
N VAL A 79 -1.17 -11.37 -16.02
CA VAL A 79 -1.99 -10.18 -15.84
C VAL A 79 -3.39 -10.46 -16.34
N GLY A 80 -4.40 -9.99 -15.62
CA GLY A 80 -5.76 -10.02 -16.12
C GLY A 80 -6.69 -9.03 -15.45
N ARG A 81 -7.88 -8.90 -16.02
CA ARG A 81 -8.96 -8.06 -15.52
C ARG A 81 -9.92 -8.92 -14.72
N LEU A 82 -10.12 -8.59 -13.45
CA LEU A 82 -11.09 -9.28 -12.61
C LEU A 82 -12.51 -8.90 -13.01
N ILE A 83 -13.38 -9.90 -13.07
CA ILE A 83 -14.78 -9.77 -13.42
C ILE A 83 -15.59 -10.45 -12.32
N LEU A 84 -16.46 -9.67 -11.67
CA LEU A 84 -17.36 -10.20 -10.64
C LEU A 84 -18.38 -11.16 -11.28
N PRO A 85 -18.52 -12.40 -10.79
CA PRO A 85 -19.53 -13.32 -11.31
C PRO A 85 -20.95 -12.83 -10.99
N PRO A 86 -21.97 -13.24 -11.77
CA PRO A 86 -23.35 -12.88 -11.49
C PRO A 86 -23.80 -13.39 -10.12
N ALA A 87 -24.73 -12.69 -9.47
CA ALA A 87 -25.24 -13.05 -8.15
C ALA A 87 -25.92 -14.43 -8.09
N THR A 88 -26.44 -14.91 -9.23
CA THR A 88 -27.12 -16.21 -9.38
C THR A 88 -26.18 -17.39 -9.57
N ALA A 89 -24.85 -17.19 -9.54
CA ALA A 89 -23.92 -18.30 -9.67
C ALA A 89 -24.01 -19.23 -8.46
N GLU A 90 -24.42 -20.48 -8.67
CA GLU A 90 -24.79 -21.47 -7.64
C GLU A 90 -23.62 -22.06 -6.84
N ASP A 91 -22.40 -21.52 -6.96
CA ASP A 91 -21.21 -22.05 -6.30
C ASP A 91 -20.90 -21.26 -5.03
N SER A 92 -20.97 -21.94 -3.87
CA SER A 92 -20.70 -21.38 -2.55
C SER A 92 -19.22 -21.08 -2.28
N SER A 93 -18.33 -21.29 -3.25
CA SER A 93 -16.90 -20.99 -3.12
C SER A 93 -16.54 -19.55 -3.51
N ASP A 94 -15.47 -19.02 -2.91
CA ASP A 94 -14.92 -17.70 -3.27
C ASP A 94 -14.08 -17.81 -4.55
N TRP A 95 -14.65 -17.35 -5.66
CA TRP A 95 -14.03 -17.32 -6.98
C TRP A 95 -14.51 -16.11 -7.79
N VAL A 96 -13.75 -15.76 -8.83
CA VAL A 96 -14.08 -14.69 -9.79
C VAL A 96 -13.72 -15.10 -11.21
N TRP A 97 -14.27 -14.41 -12.21
CA TRP A 97 -13.76 -14.51 -13.57
C TRP A 97 -12.51 -13.64 -13.71
N ILE A 98 -11.57 -14.08 -14.52
CA ILE A 98 -10.46 -13.24 -14.97
C ILE A 98 -10.36 -13.28 -16.50
N GLU A 99 -10.34 -12.12 -17.14
CA GLU A 99 -9.95 -11.99 -18.54
C GLU A 99 -8.44 -11.85 -18.61
N ILE A 100 -7.77 -12.82 -19.23
CA ILE A 100 -6.30 -12.85 -19.31
C ILE A 100 -5.82 -11.81 -20.31
N LYS A 101 -4.97 -10.89 -19.85
CA LYS A 101 -4.31 -9.88 -20.69
C LYS A 101 -2.86 -10.25 -21.01
N GLN A 102 -2.20 -10.96 -20.10
CA GLN A 102 -0.86 -11.50 -20.29
C GLN A 102 -0.76 -12.89 -19.62
N ALA A 103 -0.09 -13.82 -20.29
CA ALA A 103 0.24 -15.14 -19.77
C ALA A 103 1.68 -15.53 -20.15
N PRO A 104 2.30 -16.51 -19.46
CA PRO A 104 3.59 -17.06 -19.85
C PRO A 104 3.59 -17.55 -21.31
N SER A 105 4.77 -17.59 -21.93
CA SER A 105 4.94 -17.96 -23.34
C SER A 105 4.32 -19.32 -23.71
N THR A 106 4.34 -20.29 -22.79
CA THR A 106 3.74 -21.62 -22.96
C THR A 106 2.20 -21.63 -22.93
N LEU A 107 1.57 -20.52 -22.53
CA LEU A 107 0.14 -20.40 -22.26
C LEU A 107 -0.50 -19.18 -22.94
N GLN A 108 0.16 -18.64 -23.97
CA GLN A 108 -0.35 -17.48 -24.73
C GLN A 108 -1.74 -17.70 -25.33
N THR A 109 -2.13 -18.96 -25.56
CA THR A 109 -3.48 -19.33 -26.03
C THR A 109 -4.61 -18.96 -25.06
N LEU A 110 -4.28 -18.56 -23.82
CA LEU A 110 -5.24 -18.07 -22.84
C LEU A 110 -5.47 -16.56 -22.92
N ILE A 111 -4.60 -15.79 -23.59
CA ILE A 111 -4.76 -14.34 -23.73
C ILE A 111 -6.10 -14.03 -24.43
N GLY A 112 -6.84 -13.07 -23.88
CA GLY A 112 -8.20 -12.68 -24.30
C GLY A 112 -9.31 -13.61 -23.80
N LYS A 113 -9.00 -14.78 -23.23
CA LYS A 113 -10.02 -15.70 -22.70
C LYS A 113 -10.42 -15.30 -21.28
N ARG A 114 -11.68 -15.59 -20.96
CA ARG A 114 -12.20 -15.55 -19.59
C ARG A 114 -12.08 -16.93 -18.97
N VAL A 115 -11.41 -17.02 -17.83
CA VAL A 115 -11.20 -18.27 -17.09
C VAL A 115 -11.59 -18.07 -15.63
N LYS A 116 -11.99 -19.15 -14.95
CA LYS A 116 -12.30 -19.12 -13.51
C LYS A 116 -11.00 -18.95 -12.73
N LEU A 117 -10.96 -18.01 -11.79
CA LEU A 117 -9.89 -17.81 -10.84
C LEU A 117 -10.39 -18.16 -9.43
N GLU A 118 -9.72 -19.11 -8.78
CA GLU A 118 -10.06 -19.58 -7.44
C GLU A 118 -8.81 -19.72 -6.55
N TRP A 119 -9.02 -19.94 -5.26
CA TRP A 119 -7.93 -20.19 -4.32
C TRP A 119 -7.39 -21.62 -4.44
N GLN A 120 -6.07 -21.77 -4.29
CA GLN A 120 -5.47 -23.09 -4.06
C GLN A 120 -6.01 -23.73 -2.77
N PRO A 121 -6.17 -25.06 -2.74
CA PRO A 121 -6.63 -25.78 -1.56
C PRO A 121 -5.59 -25.73 -0.44
N ASN A 122 -5.93 -25.06 0.66
CA ASN A 122 -5.13 -25.04 1.89
C ASN A 122 -6.09 -24.87 3.09
N PRO A 123 -6.26 -25.89 3.94
CA PRO A 123 -7.26 -25.86 5.01
C PRO A 123 -7.11 -24.67 5.97
N GLN A 124 -5.88 -24.34 6.36
CA GLN A 124 -5.62 -23.23 7.28
C GLN A 124 -6.00 -21.89 6.64
N ARG A 125 -5.56 -21.64 5.39
CA ARG A 125 -5.91 -20.41 4.68
C ARG A 125 -7.40 -20.34 4.34
N GLN A 126 -8.03 -21.48 4.10
CA GLN A 126 -9.47 -21.55 3.86
C GLN A 126 -10.27 -21.12 5.10
N ALA A 127 -9.90 -21.61 6.29
CA ALA A 127 -10.52 -21.19 7.55
C ALA A 127 -10.39 -19.68 7.77
N ASP A 128 -9.21 -19.12 7.52
CA ASP A 128 -8.97 -17.67 7.62
C ASP A 128 -9.85 -16.85 6.68
N ARG A 129 -9.97 -17.27 5.41
CA ARG A 129 -10.82 -16.61 4.41
C ARG A 129 -12.30 -16.73 4.75
N GLN A 130 -12.76 -17.88 5.23
CA GLN A 130 -14.12 -18.06 5.73
C GLN A 130 -14.38 -17.13 6.92
N GLY A 131 -13.39 -16.94 7.80
CA GLY A 131 -13.45 -16.02 8.93
C GLY A 131 -13.78 -14.57 8.55
N VAL A 132 -13.43 -14.14 7.34
CA VAL A 132 -13.70 -12.78 6.81
C VAL A 132 -14.77 -12.71 5.72
N THR A 133 -15.36 -13.85 5.33
CA THR A 133 -16.45 -13.92 4.36
C THR A 133 -17.75 -13.45 5.00
N ARG A 134 -18.49 -12.56 4.35
CA ARG A 134 -19.71 -11.95 4.89
C ARG A 134 -20.78 -11.80 3.83
N ASP A 135 -22.03 -11.80 4.27
CA ASP A 135 -23.10 -11.22 3.48
C ASP A 135 -22.96 -9.69 3.49
N VAL A 136 -23.24 -9.06 2.36
CA VAL A 136 -23.07 -7.62 2.19
C VAL A 136 -24.44 -6.98 2.02
N ASN A 137 -24.78 -6.08 2.95
CA ASN A 137 -25.99 -5.26 2.90
C ASN A 137 -25.62 -3.84 3.28
N PHE A 138 -25.90 -2.89 2.40
CA PHE A 138 -25.48 -1.51 2.60
C PHE A 138 -26.24 -0.86 3.75
N SER A 139 -25.47 -0.45 4.76
CA SER A 139 -25.98 0.32 5.88
C SER A 139 -26.41 1.74 5.46
N ALA A 140 -27.19 2.42 6.31
CA ALA A 140 -27.52 3.83 6.11
C ALA A 140 -26.26 4.72 6.01
N ALA A 141 -25.21 4.40 6.77
CA ALA A 141 -23.93 5.11 6.72
C ALA A 141 -23.21 4.90 5.38
N ALA A 142 -23.24 3.68 4.82
CA ALA A 142 -22.68 3.40 3.50
C ALA A 142 -23.40 4.21 2.41
N ARG A 143 -24.73 4.20 2.41
CA ARG A 143 -25.55 4.97 1.46
C ARG A 143 -25.30 6.46 1.60
N HIS A 144 -25.20 6.98 2.83
CA HIS A 144 -24.86 8.38 3.04
C HIS A 144 -23.46 8.73 2.52
N SER A 145 -22.45 7.90 2.79
CA SER A 145 -21.09 8.08 2.29
C SER A 145 -21.04 8.12 0.76
N GLN A 146 -21.84 7.30 0.06
CA GLN A 146 -21.98 7.38 -1.39
C GLN A 146 -22.51 8.74 -1.85
N THR A 147 -23.48 9.34 -1.14
CA THR A 147 -23.98 10.69 -1.48
C THR A 147 -22.93 11.78 -1.31
N LEU A 148 -21.86 11.52 -0.55
CA LEU A 148 -20.71 12.42 -0.39
C LEU A 148 -19.63 12.21 -1.47
N GLY A 149 -19.86 11.31 -2.43
CA GLY A 149 -18.94 11.06 -3.55
C GLY A 149 -17.91 9.97 -3.33
N ASN A 150 -17.92 9.29 -2.18
CA ASN A 150 -17.05 8.13 -1.96
C ASN A 150 -17.48 6.95 -2.84
N ILE A 151 -16.51 6.22 -3.37
CA ILE A 151 -16.77 5.03 -4.18
C ILE A 151 -16.93 3.81 -3.27
N HIS A 152 -18.04 3.10 -3.40
CA HIS A 152 -18.40 1.93 -2.61
C HIS A 152 -18.64 0.69 -3.51
N PRO A 153 -18.56 -0.54 -2.96
CA PRO A 153 -18.72 -1.78 -3.71
C PRO A 153 -20.20 -2.08 -4.02
N GLN A 154 -20.89 -1.17 -4.71
CA GLN A 154 -22.35 -1.23 -4.91
C GLN A 154 -22.83 -2.52 -5.58
N ARG A 155 -21.98 -3.14 -6.41
CA ARG A 155 -22.28 -4.42 -7.08
C ARG A 155 -22.35 -5.61 -6.12
N LEU A 156 -21.90 -5.42 -4.87
CA LEU A 156 -21.96 -6.42 -3.81
C LEU A 156 -23.16 -6.20 -2.87
N ASP A 157 -23.92 -5.10 -2.99
CA ASP A 157 -25.09 -4.87 -2.13
C ASP A 157 -26.15 -5.95 -2.34
N GLY A 158 -26.56 -6.62 -1.26
CA GLY A 158 -27.47 -7.76 -1.25
C GLY A 158 -26.82 -9.11 -1.56
N ARG A 159 -25.50 -9.17 -1.80
CA ARG A 159 -24.80 -10.43 -2.12
C ARG A 159 -24.45 -11.20 -0.85
N GLN A 160 -24.67 -12.51 -0.86
CA GLN A 160 -24.31 -13.41 0.24
C GLN A 160 -22.92 -14.00 0.05
N GLN A 161 -22.28 -14.38 1.17
CA GLN A 161 -21.01 -15.12 1.21
C GLN A 161 -19.90 -14.48 0.36
N VAL A 162 -19.78 -13.17 0.41
CA VAL A 162 -18.74 -12.43 -0.31
C VAL A 162 -17.38 -12.69 0.34
N GLY A 163 -16.56 -13.48 -0.33
CA GLY A 163 -15.19 -13.77 0.08
C GLY A 163 -14.16 -12.76 -0.41
N PRO A 164 -12.86 -12.95 -0.07
CA PRO A 164 -11.78 -12.06 -0.46
C PRO A 164 -11.60 -11.82 -1.98
N LEU A 165 -11.82 -12.79 -2.88
CA LEU A 165 -11.70 -12.53 -4.33
C LEU A 165 -12.88 -11.73 -4.85
N GLN A 166 -14.10 -12.12 -4.48
CA GLN A 166 -15.30 -11.43 -4.93
C GLN A 166 -15.36 -9.99 -4.42
N SER A 167 -14.94 -9.74 -3.18
CA SER A 167 -14.84 -8.38 -2.66
C SER A 167 -13.81 -7.53 -3.40
N LEU A 168 -12.87 -8.13 -4.15
CA LEU A 168 -11.80 -7.41 -4.86
C LEU A 168 -12.33 -7.04 -6.23
N ALA A 169 -12.83 -8.05 -6.95
CA ALA A 169 -13.48 -7.87 -8.25
C ALA A 169 -14.67 -6.92 -8.18
N GLY A 170 -15.44 -6.93 -7.08
CA GLY A 170 -16.63 -6.11 -6.86
C GLY A 170 -16.40 -4.74 -6.22
N ALA A 171 -15.14 -4.37 -5.91
CA ALA A 171 -14.84 -3.18 -5.10
C ALA A 171 -15.21 -1.84 -5.77
N ARG A 172 -15.17 -1.78 -7.10
CA ARG A 172 -15.54 -0.62 -7.91
C ARG A 172 -16.91 -0.80 -8.58
N PRO A 173 -17.54 0.25 -9.12
CA PRO A 173 -18.85 0.14 -9.79
C PRO A 173 -18.84 -0.64 -11.12
N VAL A 174 -17.66 -0.88 -11.71
CA VAL A 174 -17.47 -1.58 -12.99
C VAL A 174 -16.29 -2.54 -12.90
N ASP A 175 -16.22 -3.52 -13.80
CA ASP A 175 -15.09 -4.46 -13.90
C ASP A 175 -13.86 -3.82 -14.57
N ASP A 176 -13.25 -2.83 -13.92
CA ASP A 176 -12.07 -2.10 -14.40
C ASP A 176 -10.76 -2.50 -13.68
N LEU A 177 -10.81 -3.48 -12.79
CA LEU A 177 -9.68 -3.84 -11.95
C LEU A 177 -8.70 -4.78 -12.67
N LEU A 178 -7.52 -4.26 -13.01
CA LEU A 178 -6.39 -5.04 -13.48
C LEU A 178 -5.55 -5.54 -12.32
N VAL A 179 -5.12 -6.80 -12.42
CA VAL A 179 -4.30 -7.43 -11.39
C VAL A 179 -3.16 -8.24 -12.00
N ALA A 180 -2.03 -8.25 -11.28
CA ALA A 180 -0.97 -9.23 -11.44
C ALA A 180 -1.21 -10.42 -10.51
N LEU A 181 -1.03 -11.64 -11.02
CA LEU A 181 -1.16 -12.87 -10.22
C LEU A 181 0.21 -13.46 -9.88
N LYS A 182 0.37 -13.91 -8.63
CA LYS A 182 1.56 -14.62 -8.14
C LYS A 182 1.21 -16.08 -7.82
N ASN A 183 2.18 -16.99 -7.96
CA ASN A 183 2.05 -18.42 -7.68
C ASN A 183 0.82 -19.07 -8.34
N VAL A 184 0.69 -18.91 -9.66
CA VAL A 184 -0.45 -19.42 -10.43
C VAL A 184 -0.25 -20.89 -10.79
N GLU A 185 -1.24 -21.71 -10.48
CA GLU A 185 -1.41 -23.07 -10.99
C GLU A 185 -2.53 -23.10 -12.03
N VAL A 186 -2.31 -23.81 -13.13
CA VAL A 186 -3.31 -23.98 -14.20
C VAL A 186 -3.87 -25.38 -14.13
N GLU A 187 -5.18 -25.51 -13.97
CA GLU A 187 -5.87 -26.80 -13.98
C GLU A 187 -6.74 -26.94 -15.22
N GLY A 188 -6.75 -28.16 -15.78
CA GLY A 188 -7.64 -28.49 -16.89
C GLY A 188 -7.24 -27.81 -18.20
N LEU A 189 -5.95 -27.62 -18.46
CA LEU A 189 -5.47 -26.97 -19.70
C LEU A 189 -5.99 -27.67 -20.98
N ALA A 190 -6.15 -29.00 -20.94
CA ALA A 190 -6.71 -29.80 -22.04
C ALA A 190 -8.25 -29.79 -22.10
N THR A 191 -8.91 -29.10 -21.17
CA THR A 191 -10.38 -29.03 -21.12
C THR A 191 -10.89 -27.77 -21.82
N ALA A 192 -12.19 -27.76 -22.16
CA ALA A 192 -12.83 -26.59 -22.76
C ALA A 192 -12.91 -25.37 -21.81
N ALA A 193 -12.69 -25.56 -20.50
CA ALA A 193 -12.81 -24.53 -19.47
C ALA A 193 -11.66 -24.61 -18.46
N PRO A 194 -10.43 -24.20 -18.84
CA PRO A 194 -9.31 -24.16 -17.91
C PRO A 194 -9.59 -23.17 -16.77
N LYS A 195 -9.03 -23.45 -15.60
CA LYS A 195 -9.13 -22.58 -14.42
C LYS A 195 -7.75 -22.29 -13.84
N LEU A 196 -7.64 -21.13 -13.21
CA LEU A 196 -6.44 -20.67 -12.53
C LEU A 196 -6.63 -20.76 -11.02
N ARG A 197 -5.58 -21.21 -10.33
CA ARG A 197 -5.53 -21.27 -8.88
C ARG A 197 -4.37 -20.45 -8.33
N ILE A 198 -4.65 -19.63 -7.34
CA ILE A 198 -3.65 -18.76 -6.69
C ILE A 198 -3.58 -19.03 -5.19
N SER A 199 -2.38 -18.88 -4.62
CA SER A 199 -2.17 -18.99 -3.18
C SER A 199 -2.14 -17.65 -2.46
N GLU A 200 -1.92 -16.55 -3.20
CA GLU A 200 -1.81 -15.19 -2.67
C GLU A 200 -2.84 -14.27 -3.30
N GLU A 201 -3.27 -13.22 -2.58
CA GLU A 201 -4.17 -12.21 -3.14
C GLU A 201 -3.60 -11.54 -4.40
N PRO A 202 -4.41 -11.33 -5.45
CA PRO A 202 -4.00 -10.58 -6.63
C PRO A 202 -3.50 -9.18 -6.28
N VAL A 203 -2.41 -8.74 -6.92
CA VAL A 203 -1.85 -7.39 -6.74
C VAL A 203 -2.48 -6.46 -7.76
N GLN A 204 -3.09 -5.35 -7.32
CA GLN A 204 -3.68 -4.36 -8.21
C GLN A 204 -2.57 -3.60 -8.98
N ILE A 205 -2.76 -3.41 -10.28
CA ILE A 205 -1.79 -2.74 -11.17
C ILE A 205 -2.49 -1.70 -12.06
N ALA A 206 -1.74 -0.68 -12.49
CA ALA A 206 -2.29 0.42 -13.31
C ALA A 206 -2.45 0.08 -14.79
N GLY A 207 -1.70 -0.91 -15.30
CA GLY A 207 -1.71 -1.30 -16.70
C GLY A 207 -0.97 -2.63 -16.90
N PRO A 208 -1.25 -3.37 -17.98
CA PRO A 208 -0.61 -4.66 -18.25
C PRO A 208 0.83 -4.54 -18.72
N TRP A 209 1.21 -3.43 -19.34
CA TRP A 209 2.54 -3.20 -19.92
C TRP A 209 3.21 -1.97 -19.32
N TYR A 210 4.53 -1.94 -19.37
CA TYR A 210 5.32 -0.79 -19.00
C TYR A 210 6.59 -0.66 -19.84
N ALA A 211 7.10 0.56 -19.97
CA ALA A 211 8.33 0.90 -20.66
C ALA A 211 9.16 1.88 -19.84
N LEU A 212 10.49 1.88 -20.05
CA LEU A 212 11.39 2.89 -19.52
C LEU A 212 11.71 3.93 -20.59
N VAL A 213 11.34 5.18 -20.35
CA VAL A 213 11.42 6.25 -21.34
C VAL A 213 11.98 7.56 -20.78
N GLN A 214 12.49 8.39 -21.67
CA GLN A 214 12.62 9.82 -21.44
C GLN A 214 11.40 10.53 -22.05
N ILE A 215 10.66 11.25 -21.21
CA ILE A 215 9.51 12.04 -21.63
C ILE A 215 10.00 13.35 -22.25
N GLN A 216 9.56 13.65 -23.47
CA GLN A 216 9.86 14.89 -24.17
C GLN A 216 8.67 15.85 -24.10
N ASP A 217 8.78 16.98 -24.78
CA ASP A 217 7.70 17.97 -24.80
C ASP A 217 6.44 17.44 -25.52
N PRO A 218 5.25 17.94 -25.12
CA PRO A 218 4.02 17.69 -25.87
C PRO A 218 4.16 18.08 -27.33
N VAL A 219 3.55 17.29 -28.22
CA VAL A 219 3.51 17.60 -29.65
C VAL A 219 2.67 18.85 -29.88
N ASN A 220 3.15 19.76 -30.73
CA ASN A 220 2.40 20.93 -31.15
C ASN A 220 1.32 20.53 -32.17
N THR A 221 0.10 20.30 -31.69
CA THR A 221 -1.04 19.83 -32.49
C THR A 221 -2.35 20.29 -31.84
N ASP A 222 -3.39 20.48 -32.66
CA ASP A 222 -4.76 20.77 -32.21
C ASP A 222 -5.52 19.52 -31.76
N GLN A 223 -4.89 18.34 -31.85
CA GLN A 223 -5.46 17.06 -31.44
C GLN A 223 -5.24 16.79 -29.95
N LEU A 224 -6.24 16.16 -29.32
CA LEU A 224 -6.22 15.75 -27.91
C LEU A 224 -5.77 16.88 -26.95
N ILE A 225 -6.20 18.11 -27.24
CA ILE A 225 -6.05 19.24 -26.32
C ILE A 225 -7.18 19.17 -25.28
N PRO A 226 -6.88 19.07 -23.98
CA PRO A 226 -7.91 19.08 -22.95
C PRO A 226 -8.52 20.47 -22.81
N SER A 227 -9.81 20.52 -22.46
CA SER A 227 -10.50 21.80 -22.22
C SER A 227 -9.99 22.55 -20.99
N ALA A 228 -9.39 21.84 -20.03
CA ALA A 228 -8.83 22.39 -18.80
C ALA A 228 -7.55 21.66 -18.40
N CYS A 229 -6.60 22.42 -17.87
CA CYS A 229 -5.31 21.94 -17.38
C CYS A 229 -4.78 22.94 -16.34
N PRO A 230 -3.83 22.56 -15.47
CA PRO A 230 -3.23 23.49 -14.54
C PRO A 230 -2.39 24.55 -15.28
N GLY A 231 -2.37 25.78 -14.74
CA GLY A 231 -1.65 26.93 -15.31
C GLY A 231 -2.48 27.73 -16.31
N SER A 232 -1.82 28.64 -17.04
CA SER A 232 -2.48 29.49 -18.04
C SER A 232 -2.76 28.75 -19.35
N PRO A 233 -3.90 28.98 -20.02
CA PRO A 233 -4.13 28.53 -21.39
C PRO A 233 -3.06 29.07 -22.37
N PRO A 234 -2.86 28.39 -23.52
CA PRO A 234 -3.53 27.16 -23.94
C PRO A 234 -3.05 25.92 -23.16
N CYS A 235 -3.89 24.89 -23.15
CA CYS A 235 -3.49 23.58 -22.64
C CYS A 235 -2.60 22.85 -23.66
N PRO A 236 -1.55 22.14 -23.21
CA PRO A 236 -0.75 21.32 -24.11
C PRO A 236 -1.56 20.12 -24.60
N SER A 237 -1.22 19.60 -25.77
CA SER A 237 -1.73 18.31 -26.23
C SER A 237 -1.39 17.21 -25.22
N GLN A 238 -2.26 16.19 -25.13
CA GLN A 238 -1.99 14.95 -24.41
C GLN A 238 -1.11 13.98 -25.20
N LEU A 239 -0.82 14.29 -26.47
CA LEU A 239 0.12 13.55 -27.30
C LEU A 239 1.54 13.98 -26.97
N ILE A 240 2.31 13.07 -26.38
CA ILE A 240 3.66 13.31 -25.89
C ILE A 240 4.63 12.43 -26.65
N GLN A 241 5.74 13.03 -27.10
CA GLN A 241 6.83 12.26 -27.66
C GLN A 241 7.67 11.67 -26.52
N VAL A 242 8.01 10.39 -26.63
CA VAL A 242 8.89 9.70 -25.68
C VAL A 242 10.03 9.04 -26.44
N ARG A 243 11.19 8.97 -25.78
CA ARG A 243 12.34 8.23 -26.29
C ARG A 243 12.60 7.03 -25.40
N HIS A 244 12.60 5.83 -25.97
CA HIS A 244 12.82 4.61 -25.22
C HIS A 244 14.28 4.47 -24.75
N TYR A 245 14.43 3.84 -23.59
CA TYR A 245 15.73 3.36 -23.13
C TYR A 245 16.17 2.20 -24.01
N HIS A 246 17.44 2.22 -24.41
CA HIS A 246 18.02 1.19 -25.25
C HIS A 246 18.98 0.33 -24.41
N PRO A 247 18.66 -0.96 -24.16
CA PRO A 247 19.42 -1.80 -23.25
C PRO A 247 20.90 -2.01 -23.64
N GLN A 248 21.24 -1.91 -24.93
CA GLN A 248 22.62 -2.16 -25.40
C GLN A 248 23.54 -0.95 -25.25
N SER A 249 23.02 0.27 -25.45
CA SER A 249 23.78 1.52 -25.32
C SER A 249 23.71 2.10 -23.91
N HIS A 250 22.78 1.59 -23.09
CA HIS A 250 22.44 2.10 -21.76
C HIS A 250 22.00 3.57 -21.74
N GLN A 251 21.44 4.05 -22.85
CA GLN A 251 21.03 5.45 -23.03
C GLN A 251 19.57 5.54 -23.51
N PHE A 252 18.99 6.74 -23.40
CA PHE A 252 17.74 7.08 -24.09
C PHE A 252 18.07 7.49 -25.51
N ASP A 253 18.46 6.54 -26.35
CA ASP A 253 18.72 6.68 -27.79
C ASP A 253 17.92 5.66 -28.62
N GLY A 254 16.99 4.95 -27.97
CA GLY A 254 16.03 4.06 -28.62
C GLY A 254 15.02 4.80 -29.50
N PRO A 255 14.02 4.07 -30.04
CA PRO A 255 13.01 4.64 -30.92
C PRO A 255 12.25 5.78 -30.24
N LEU A 256 11.89 6.77 -31.06
CA LEU A 256 10.93 7.80 -30.68
C LEU A 256 9.52 7.25 -30.91
N GLU A 257 8.67 7.38 -29.91
CA GLU A 257 7.27 6.98 -29.97
C GLU A 257 6.36 8.15 -29.58
N LEU A 258 5.19 8.20 -30.19
CA LEU A 258 4.10 9.07 -29.75
C LEU A 258 3.20 8.29 -28.80
N VAL A 259 3.01 8.79 -27.57
CA VAL A 259 2.12 8.19 -26.57
C VAL A 259 1.07 9.19 -26.11
N ASN A 260 -0.02 8.71 -25.53
CA ASN A 260 -1.01 9.56 -24.86
C ASN A 260 -0.73 9.59 -23.35
N ILE A 261 -0.38 10.76 -22.81
CA ILE A 261 -0.35 11.01 -21.36
C ILE A 261 -1.52 11.92 -21.00
N PRO A 262 -2.63 11.36 -20.47
CA PRO A 262 -3.84 12.14 -20.23
C PRO A 262 -3.66 13.28 -19.23
N GLN A 263 -4.26 14.43 -19.54
CA GLN A 263 -4.53 15.47 -18.54
C GLN A 263 -5.74 15.03 -17.72
N VAL A 264 -5.53 14.76 -16.44
CA VAL A 264 -6.62 14.37 -15.53
C VAL A 264 -7.44 15.61 -15.18
N PRO A 265 -8.79 15.54 -15.19
CA PRO A 265 -9.64 16.64 -14.78
C PRO A 265 -9.37 17.06 -13.32
N ALA A 266 -9.60 18.34 -13.02
CA ALA A 266 -9.54 18.80 -11.65
C ALA A 266 -10.65 18.18 -10.79
N THR A 267 -10.36 17.96 -9.51
CA THR A 267 -11.38 17.73 -8.49
C THR A 267 -12.29 18.97 -8.36
N PRO A 268 -13.45 18.87 -7.69
CA PRO A 268 -14.28 20.06 -7.40
C PRO A 268 -13.55 21.15 -6.59
N THR A 269 -12.50 20.78 -5.84
CA THR A 269 -11.61 21.71 -5.13
C THR A 269 -10.52 22.31 -6.03
N GLY A 270 -10.53 21.99 -7.33
CA GLY A 270 -9.61 22.48 -8.34
C GLY A 270 -8.26 21.77 -8.38
N ILE A 271 -8.11 20.62 -7.70
CA ILE A 271 -6.84 19.89 -7.61
C ILE A 271 -6.72 18.95 -8.79
N PHE A 272 -5.62 19.05 -9.53
CA PHE A 272 -5.30 18.10 -10.61
C PHE A 272 -4.43 16.98 -10.04
N ALA A 273 -4.91 15.73 -10.08
CA ALA A 273 -4.14 14.57 -9.59
C ALA A 273 -2.86 14.33 -10.40
N SER A 274 -2.91 14.61 -11.71
CA SER A 274 -1.79 14.52 -12.64
C SER A 274 -1.92 15.51 -13.79
N THR A 275 -0.79 15.85 -14.42
CA THR A 275 -0.71 16.74 -15.58
C THR A 275 0.52 16.40 -16.45
N PRO A 276 0.38 16.34 -17.79
CA PRO A 276 1.54 16.21 -18.68
C PRO A 276 2.35 17.52 -18.80
N ARG A 277 1.75 18.67 -18.45
CA ARG A 277 2.43 19.98 -18.50
C ARG A 277 3.71 19.95 -17.65
N GLN A 278 4.82 20.38 -18.26
CA GLN A 278 6.16 20.46 -17.63
C GLN A 278 6.73 19.12 -17.15
N LEU A 279 6.14 17.98 -17.54
CA LEU A 279 6.65 16.67 -17.13
C LEU A 279 8.06 16.40 -17.68
N ALA A 280 8.34 16.83 -18.92
CA ALA A 280 9.67 16.75 -19.54
C ALA A 280 10.75 17.56 -18.79
N ALA A 281 10.36 18.71 -18.21
CA ALA A 281 11.25 19.58 -17.45
C ALA A 281 11.43 19.14 -15.98
N SER A 282 10.68 18.13 -15.52
CA SER A 282 10.70 17.69 -14.13
C SER A 282 12.03 17.07 -13.75
N THR A 283 12.62 17.52 -12.64
CA THR A 283 13.89 16.97 -12.13
C THR A 283 13.77 15.51 -11.69
N ALA A 284 12.57 15.06 -11.32
CA ALA A 284 12.29 13.67 -10.98
C ALA A 284 12.52 12.72 -12.16
N GLY A 285 12.38 13.22 -13.39
CA GLY A 285 12.50 12.47 -14.64
C GLY A 285 13.89 12.36 -15.22
N ARG A 286 14.92 12.93 -14.58
CA ARG A 286 16.28 12.97 -15.15
C ARG A 286 16.87 11.59 -15.43
N ALA A 287 16.58 10.62 -14.56
CA ALA A 287 17.00 9.23 -14.73
C ALA A 287 16.04 8.43 -15.64
N GLY A 288 15.01 9.07 -16.20
CA GLY A 288 13.92 8.42 -16.92
C GLY A 288 12.66 8.20 -16.08
N TRP A 289 11.60 7.84 -16.80
CA TRP A 289 10.28 7.50 -16.28
C TRP A 289 9.91 6.10 -16.71
N TYR A 290 9.41 5.30 -15.78
CA TYR A 290 8.57 4.17 -16.14
C TYR A 290 7.17 4.70 -16.49
N ILE A 291 6.67 4.34 -17.67
CA ILE A 291 5.28 4.57 -18.07
C ILE A 291 4.54 3.23 -18.07
N TYR A 292 3.36 3.17 -17.46
CA TYR A 292 2.52 1.97 -17.41
C TYR A 292 1.22 2.24 -18.14
N GLY A 293 0.71 1.27 -18.89
CA GLY A 293 -0.47 1.47 -19.72
C GLY A 293 -0.78 0.31 -20.64
N ASP A 294 -1.62 0.59 -21.62
CA ASP A 294 -1.99 -0.34 -22.69
C ASP A 294 -2.24 0.42 -23.99
N GLN A 295 -2.20 -0.27 -25.12
CA GLN A 295 -2.57 0.31 -26.41
C GLN A 295 -4.09 0.45 -26.53
N ASN A 296 -4.54 1.58 -27.08
CA ASN A 296 -5.94 1.77 -27.42
C ASN A 296 -6.32 1.09 -28.75
N GLN A 297 -7.56 1.26 -29.21
CA GLN A 297 -8.04 0.64 -30.45
C GLN A 297 -7.30 1.14 -31.72
N GLU A 298 -6.72 2.34 -31.67
CA GLU A 298 -5.91 2.92 -32.75
C GLU A 298 -4.43 2.50 -32.67
N GLY A 299 -4.03 1.72 -31.67
CA GLY A 299 -2.63 1.30 -31.45
C GLY A 299 -1.78 2.32 -30.69
N LEU A 300 -2.36 3.42 -30.20
CA LEU A 300 -1.65 4.42 -29.40
C LEU A 300 -1.50 3.94 -27.96
N PHE A 301 -0.29 3.94 -27.41
CA PHE A 301 -0.06 3.60 -26.00
C PHE A 301 -0.64 4.70 -25.10
N VAL A 302 -1.59 4.32 -24.24
CA VAL A 302 -2.25 5.24 -23.29
C VAL A 302 -1.68 5.00 -21.90
N VAL A 303 -0.96 6.00 -21.40
CA VAL A 303 -0.33 5.97 -20.09
C VAL A 303 -1.41 6.09 -19.01
N SER A 304 -1.43 5.11 -18.11
CA SER A 304 -2.31 5.03 -16.94
C SER A 304 -1.57 5.33 -15.64
N ALA A 305 -0.26 5.12 -15.59
CA ALA A 305 0.60 5.52 -14.47
C ALA A 305 2.01 5.90 -14.92
N ILE A 306 2.68 6.72 -14.11
CA ILE A 306 4.10 7.06 -14.27
C ILE A 306 4.86 6.84 -12.97
N ALA A 307 6.13 6.47 -13.08
CA ALA A 307 7.02 6.32 -11.92
C ALA A 307 8.43 6.84 -12.25
N PRO A 308 9.02 7.74 -11.44
CA PRO A 308 10.37 8.23 -11.69
C PRO A 308 11.40 7.16 -11.36
N ARG A 309 12.24 6.76 -12.33
CA ARG A 309 13.21 5.67 -12.17
C ARG A 309 14.14 5.88 -10.97
N ALA A 310 14.57 7.12 -10.77
CA ALA A 310 15.46 7.50 -9.68
C ALA A 310 14.92 7.11 -8.30
N LEU A 311 13.61 7.01 -8.09
CA LEU A 311 13.06 6.69 -6.77
C LEU A 311 13.35 5.26 -6.32
N PHE A 312 13.51 4.32 -7.27
CA PHE A 312 13.61 2.89 -6.97
C PHE A 312 15.04 2.36 -6.93
N GLN A 313 16.02 3.08 -7.48
CA GLN A 313 17.40 2.60 -7.46
C GLN A 313 17.92 2.56 -6.02
N LEU A 314 18.76 1.57 -5.74
CA LEU A 314 19.22 1.25 -4.39
C LEU A 314 20.27 2.23 -3.85
N GLU A 315 20.93 2.99 -4.73
CA GLU A 315 21.92 3.99 -4.33
C GLU A 315 21.22 5.21 -3.69
N PRO A 316 21.51 5.53 -2.42
CA PRO A 316 20.90 6.67 -1.76
C PRO A 316 21.56 7.98 -2.18
N ASP A 317 20.80 9.07 -2.11
CA ASP A 317 21.31 10.44 -2.30
C ASP A 317 22.04 10.94 -1.04
N GLN A 318 21.69 10.40 0.14
CA GLN A 318 22.30 10.74 1.42
C GLN A 318 22.46 9.50 2.31
N VAL A 319 23.57 9.43 3.04
CA VAL A 319 23.82 8.39 4.04
C VAL A 319 23.94 9.01 5.44
N LEU A 320 23.11 8.56 6.37
CA LEU A 320 23.14 8.93 7.78
C LEU A 320 23.92 7.88 8.57
N ARG A 321 25.03 8.28 9.20
CA ARG A 321 25.98 7.38 9.85
C ARG A 321 25.78 7.29 11.36
N ASN A 322 24.60 6.87 11.82
CA ASN A 322 24.28 6.36 13.17
C ASN A 322 22.79 6.55 13.50
N GLN A 323 22.32 5.84 14.55
CA GLN A 323 20.95 5.89 15.03
C GLN A 323 20.45 7.30 15.43
N GLN A 324 21.30 8.12 16.07
CA GLN A 324 20.89 9.47 16.52
C GLN A 324 20.65 10.40 15.33
N ALA A 325 21.50 10.34 14.31
CA ALA A 325 21.33 11.07 13.06
C ALA A 325 20.03 10.65 12.35
N GLY A 326 19.75 9.34 12.30
CA GLY A 326 18.48 8.82 11.77
C GLY A 326 17.27 9.37 12.52
N LEU A 327 17.26 9.27 13.85
CA LEU A 327 16.17 9.80 14.69
C LEU A 327 15.98 11.31 14.52
N HIS A 328 17.07 12.06 14.40
CA HIS A 328 17.01 13.51 14.15
C HIS A 328 16.39 13.80 12.78
N TYR A 329 16.83 13.10 11.73
CA TYR A 329 16.31 13.23 10.38
C TYR A 329 14.79 12.99 10.34
N PHE A 330 14.32 11.86 10.88
CA PHE A 330 12.89 11.54 10.89
C PHE A 330 12.05 12.54 11.67
N LYS A 331 12.55 13.03 12.81
CA LYS A 331 11.80 13.94 13.69
C LYS A 331 11.74 15.37 13.15
N ARG A 332 12.79 15.82 12.46
CA ARG A 332 12.99 17.24 12.14
C ARG A 332 13.02 17.55 10.66
N GLN A 333 13.60 16.69 9.81
CA GLN A 333 14.00 17.06 8.45
C GLN A 333 13.09 16.51 7.35
N THR A 334 12.45 15.37 7.57
CA THR A 334 11.55 14.71 6.60
C THR A 334 10.42 15.62 6.12
N TRP A 335 9.80 16.35 7.05
CA TRP A 335 8.64 17.20 6.79
C TRP A 335 8.97 18.71 6.85
N GLU A 336 10.25 19.08 6.91
CA GLU A 336 10.65 20.49 6.99
C GLU A 336 10.59 21.17 5.62
N LYS A 337 10.08 22.41 5.58
CA LYS A 337 10.10 23.28 4.38
C LYS A 337 9.52 22.61 3.12
N MET A 338 8.41 21.88 3.27
CA MET A 338 7.81 21.09 2.18
C MET A 338 7.51 21.91 0.92
N THR A 339 7.14 23.19 1.04
CA THR A 339 6.94 24.07 -0.12
C THR A 339 8.19 24.18 -1.00
N ALA A 340 9.38 24.27 -0.40
CA ALA A 340 10.65 24.32 -1.14
C ALA A 340 11.10 22.95 -1.68
N LYS A 341 10.50 21.86 -1.19
CA LYS A 341 10.77 20.48 -1.64
C LYS A 341 9.76 19.97 -2.68
N LYS A 342 8.79 20.78 -3.12
CA LYS A 342 7.80 20.37 -4.13
C LYS A 342 8.50 19.88 -5.41
N GLY A 343 8.09 18.71 -5.91
CA GLY A 343 8.67 18.09 -7.11
C GLY A 343 10.05 17.45 -6.91
N ARG A 344 10.56 17.37 -5.68
CA ARG A 344 11.83 16.70 -5.36
C ARG A 344 11.59 15.28 -4.86
N LEU A 345 12.57 14.44 -5.13
CA LEU A 345 12.69 13.08 -4.61
C LEU A 345 13.98 13.03 -3.78
N GLU A 346 13.95 12.32 -2.65
CA GLU A 346 15.11 12.13 -1.78
C GLU A 346 15.14 10.67 -1.32
N ARG A 347 16.26 9.99 -1.52
CA ARG A 347 16.55 8.65 -0.98
C ARG A 347 17.61 8.76 0.09
N VAL A 348 17.25 8.39 1.32
CA VAL A 348 18.16 8.47 2.46
C VAL A 348 18.37 7.09 3.05
N SER A 349 19.63 6.66 3.11
CA SER A 349 20.03 5.45 3.79
C SER A 349 20.46 5.75 5.21
N LEU A 350 20.07 4.88 6.14
CA LEU A 350 20.52 4.93 7.52
C LEU A 350 21.40 3.73 7.83
N GLU A 351 22.67 3.98 8.09
CA GLU A 351 23.64 2.97 8.48
C GLU A 351 23.77 2.96 10.01
N THR A 352 23.16 1.94 10.64
CA THR A 352 23.20 1.76 12.10
C THR A 352 24.34 0.84 12.57
N ARG A 353 25.05 0.17 11.64
CA ARG A 353 26.21 -0.69 11.95
C ARG A 353 27.51 0.12 11.94
N ARG A 354 28.59 -0.49 12.47
CA ARG A 354 29.89 0.16 12.80
C ARG A 354 30.39 1.12 11.71
N PRO A 355 31.19 2.15 12.06
CA PRO A 355 31.59 3.25 11.16
C PRO A 355 32.19 2.91 9.79
N HIS A 356 32.49 1.64 9.48
CA HIS A 356 33.14 1.17 8.25
C HIS A 356 32.43 -0.05 7.61
N SER A 357 31.18 -0.33 7.99
CA SER A 357 30.39 -1.30 7.23
C SER A 357 30.08 -0.72 5.84
N PRO A 358 30.29 -1.47 4.74
CA PRO A 358 29.86 -1.01 3.42
C PRO A 358 28.35 -0.72 3.43
N LYS A 359 27.91 0.10 2.46
CA LYS A 359 26.50 0.41 2.14
C LYS A 359 25.61 -0.82 2.38
N PRO A 360 24.31 -0.65 2.76
CA PRO A 360 23.43 -1.80 2.91
C PRO A 360 23.52 -2.69 1.67
N ASP A 361 24.07 -3.90 1.86
CA ASP A 361 24.33 -4.85 0.76
C ASP A 361 23.00 -5.47 0.35
N TRP A 362 22.30 -4.78 -0.53
CA TRP A 362 21.05 -5.23 -1.12
C TRP A 362 21.35 -6.17 -2.26
N GLN A 363 20.83 -7.38 -2.14
CA GLN A 363 20.95 -8.43 -3.13
C GLN A 363 19.59 -8.68 -3.76
N GLU A 364 19.59 -9.20 -4.98
CA GLU A 364 18.37 -9.63 -5.64
C GLU A 364 17.56 -10.57 -4.73
N ARG A 365 16.24 -10.35 -4.66
CA ARG A 365 15.28 -11.05 -3.79
C ARG A 365 15.35 -10.69 -2.31
N ASP A 366 16.23 -9.78 -1.89
CA ASP A 366 16.13 -9.21 -0.56
C ASP A 366 14.76 -8.54 -0.37
N LYS A 367 14.22 -8.65 0.83
CA LYS A 367 12.91 -8.10 1.18
C LYS A 367 13.05 -7.01 2.23
N ALA A 368 12.11 -6.08 2.22
CA ALA A 368 12.00 -5.05 3.25
C ALA A 368 10.54 -4.80 3.60
N LEU A 369 10.26 -4.55 4.89
CA LEU A 369 8.97 -4.01 5.30
C LEU A 369 8.91 -2.53 4.89
N VAL A 370 7.86 -2.14 4.18
CA VAL A 370 7.55 -0.74 3.90
C VAL A 370 6.64 -0.21 4.99
N ILE A 371 6.96 0.96 5.51
CA ILE A 371 6.09 1.74 6.38
C ILE A 371 5.79 3.03 5.64
N HIS A 372 4.55 3.15 5.18
CA HIS A 372 4.09 4.23 4.35
C HIS A 372 3.45 5.33 5.19
N LEU A 373 3.74 6.58 4.85
CA LEU A 373 3.07 7.76 5.38
C LEU A 373 2.90 8.79 4.28
N PHE A 374 1.69 9.32 4.11
CA PHE A 374 1.50 10.56 3.36
C PHE A 374 0.91 11.68 4.22
N GLY A 375 1.23 12.92 3.85
CA GLY A 375 0.64 14.13 4.43
C GLY A 375 -0.59 14.63 3.66
N GLY A 376 -1.30 15.59 4.26
CA GLY A 376 -2.42 16.25 3.60
C GLY A 376 -2.01 17.18 2.45
N ILE A 377 -2.99 17.60 1.67
CA ILE A 377 -2.82 18.59 0.60
C ILE A 377 -2.78 19.99 1.23
N GLY A 378 -1.75 20.77 0.89
CA GLY A 378 -1.53 22.14 1.41
C GLY A 378 -1.68 23.23 0.35
N GLY A 379 -1.44 24.48 0.73
CA GLY A 379 -1.50 25.64 -0.17
C GLY A 379 -2.89 26.29 -0.24
N ALA A 380 -3.17 27.02 -1.31
CA ALA A 380 -4.46 27.72 -1.49
C ALA A 380 -5.67 26.76 -1.60
N GLN A 381 -5.41 25.50 -1.96
CA GLN A 381 -6.40 24.43 -2.06
C GLN A 381 -6.23 23.40 -0.92
N ALA A 382 -5.72 23.85 0.23
CA ALA A 382 -5.46 22.96 1.35
C ALA A 382 -6.72 22.22 1.81
N GLU A 383 -6.51 20.99 2.25
CA GLU A 383 -7.56 20.22 2.93
C GLU A 383 -8.00 20.94 4.21
N GLY A 384 -9.29 20.79 4.53
CA GLY A 384 -9.83 21.26 5.79
C GLY A 384 -9.08 20.65 6.97
N GLN A 385 -8.83 21.46 8.00
CA GLN A 385 -8.17 20.97 9.21
C GLN A 385 -9.16 20.13 10.02
N ALA A 386 -8.92 18.82 10.13
CA ALA A 386 -9.77 17.92 10.92
C ALA A 386 -9.70 18.25 12.42
N VAL A 387 -8.54 18.67 12.89
CA VAL A 387 -8.27 19.32 14.19
C VAL A 387 -7.37 20.51 13.90
N ILE A 388 -7.54 21.64 14.59
CA ILE A 388 -6.72 22.86 14.41
C ILE A 388 -5.23 22.48 14.34
N GLY A 389 -4.58 22.81 13.23
CA GLY A 389 -3.16 22.53 12.98
C GLY A 389 -2.84 21.12 12.46
N THR A 390 -3.83 20.30 12.09
CA THR A 390 -3.63 18.96 11.52
C THR A 390 -4.43 18.77 10.22
N VAL A 391 -3.93 17.90 9.34
CA VAL A 391 -4.59 17.46 8.09
C VAL A 391 -4.67 15.94 8.10
N THR A 392 -5.66 15.39 7.40
CA THR A 392 -5.85 13.93 7.29
C THR A 392 -4.71 13.32 6.47
N GLY A 393 -3.79 12.63 7.13
CA GLY A 393 -2.78 11.79 6.49
C GLY A 393 -3.23 10.33 6.42
N HIS A 394 -2.38 9.47 5.88
CA HIS A 394 -2.61 8.02 5.84
C HIS A 394 -1.36 7.25 6.21
N PHE A 395 -1.56 6.04 6.74
CA PHE A 395 -0.52 5.12 7.14
C PHE A 395 -0.87 3.72 6.63
N ALA A 396 0.10 3.03 6.06
CA ALA A 396 -0.03 1.64 5.67
C ALA A 396 1.29 0.89 5.84
N TYR A 397 1.19 -0.43 5.87
CA TYR A 397 2.35 -1.29 5.64
C TYR A 397 2.43 -1.66 4.16
N GLY A 398 3.61 -2.04 3.71
CA GLY A 398 3.83 -2.60 2.40
C GLY A 398 5.01 -3.56 2.41
N LEU A 399 5.30 -4.13 1.26
CA LEU A 399 6.32 -5.14 1.07
C LEU A 399 7.18 -4.67 -0.10
N ALA A 400 8.49 -4.54 0.13
CA ALA A 400 9.45 -4.27 -0.93
C ALA A 400 10.28 -5.52 -1.20
N THR A 401 10.60 -5.75 -2.47
CA THR A 401 11.55 -6.77 -2.91
C THR A 401 12.59 -6.12 -3.82
N VAL A 402 13.85 -6.49 -3.66
CA VAL A 402 14.89 -6.08 -4.60
C VAL A 402 14.78 -6.96 -5.84
N VAL A 403 14.54 -6.33 -6.98
CA VAL A 403 14.42 -7.00 -8.28
C VAL A 403 15.46 -6.47 -9.25
N ARG A 404 15.78 -7.24 -10.27
CA ARG A 404 16.56 -6.78 -11.41
C ARG A 404 15.65 -6.13 -12.43
N ASP A 405 15.93 -4.87 -12.78
CA ASP A 405 15.19 -4.15 -13.80
C ASP A 405 15.49 -4.75 -15.19
N PRO A 406 14.49 -5.26 -15.93
CA PRO A 406 14.72 -5.91 -17.22
C PRO A 406 15.10 -4.95 -18.37
N PHE A 407 15.11 -3.64 -18.12
CA PHE A 407 15.60 -2.64 -19.07
C PHE A 407 17.06 -2.30 -18.84
N THR A 408 17.43 -2.03 -17.59
CA THR A 408 18.77 -1.53 -17.24
C THR A 408 19.70 -2.56 -16.61
N GLU A 409 19.18 -3.73 -16.25
CA GLU A 409 19.86 -4.79 -15.48
C GLU A 409 20.34 -4.36 -14.07
N GLU A 410 20.02 -3.13 -13.66
CA GLU A 410 20.28 -2.62 -12.31
C GLU A 410 19.31 -3.24 -11.30
N LEU A 411 19.78 -3.37 -10.05
CA LEU A 411 18.89 -3.74 -8.94
C LEU A 411 18.10 -2.51 -8.48
N GLN A 412 16.82 -2.71 -8.20
CA GLN A 412 15.90 -1.68 -7.72
C GLN A 412 14.85 -2.26 -6.76
N PHE A 413 14.16 -1.40 -6.02
CA PHE A 413 13.01 -1.80 -5.21
C PHE A 413 11.75 -1.92 -6.05
N GLU A 414 11.12 -3.10 -6.04
CA GLU A 414 9.70 -3.28 -6.36
C GLU A 414 8.90 -3.15 -5.07
N ILE A 415 7.85 -2.32 -5.07
CA ILE A 415 7.07 -2.01 -3.86
C ILE A 415 5.60 -2.36 -4.10
N ASP A 416 5.07 -3.24 -3.26
CA ASP A 416 3.65 -3.55 -3.15
C ASP A 416 3.13 -3.03 -1.81
N TYR A 417 2.23 -2.05 -1.83
CA TYR A 417 1.54 -1.60 -0.63
C TYR A 417 0.47 -2.61 -0.22
N GLN A 418 0.25 -2.77 1.09
CA GLN A 418 -0.86 -3.54 1.65
C GLN A 418 -1.87 -2.55 2.24
N GLN A 419 -2.70 -1.97 1.37
CA GLN A 419 -3.55 -0.87 1.74
C GLN A 419 -4.70 -1.33 2.63
N ILE A 420 -4.78 -0.78 3.83
CA ILE A 420 -5.97 -0.82 4.68
C ILE A 420 -6.54 0.59 4.65
N TYR A 421 -7.30 0.85 3.60
CA TYR A 421 -7.73 2.20 3.25
C TYR A 421 -9.24 2.27 3.13
N ALA A 422 -9.84 3.24 3.80
CA ALA A 422 -11.28 3.44 3.79
C ALA A 422 -11.79 3.79 2.39
N HIS A 423 -13.09 3.62 2.17
CA HIS A 423 -13.71 4.04 0.93
C HIS A 423 -13.48 5.54 0.72
N ASN A 424 -13.04 5.89 -0.48
CA ASN A 424 -12.54 7.22 -0.81
C ASN A 424 -13.08 7.66 -2.18
N PRO A 425 -13.06 8.97 -2.47
CA PRO A 425 -13.55 9.52 -3.72
C PRO A 425 -12.76 9.02 -4.95
N GLU A 426 -11.47 8.73 -4.77
CA GLU A 426 -10.55 8.28 -5.82
C GLU A 426 -10.75 6.80 -6.18
N GLY A 427 -11.51 6.03 -5.40
CA GLY A 427 -11.76 4.62 -5.62
C GLY A 427 -10.50 3.74 -5.51
N ILE A 428 -9.56 4.14 -4.65
CA ILE A 428 -8.46 3.28 -4.21
C ILE A 428 -9.05 2.15 -3.36
N ILE A 429 -8.68 0.91 -3.69
CA ILE A 429 -9.23 -0.29 -3.06
C ILE A 429 -8.24 -0.81 -2.01
N ALA A 430 -8.74 -1.15 -0.82
CA ALA A 430 -7.93 -1.82 0.19
C ALA A 430 -7.44 -3.20 -0.31
N GLY A 431 -6.15 -3.50 -0.15
CA GLY A 431 -5.51 -4.74 -0.60
C GLY A 431 -4.10 -4.51 -1.13
N ALA A 432 -3.50 -5.58 -1.66
CA ALA A 432 -2.21 -5.51 -2.32
C ALA A 432 -2.30 -4.58 -3.56
N SER A 433 -1.46 -3.55 -3.61
CA SER A 433 -1.41 -2.60 -4.73
C SER A 433 0.04 -2.32 -5.10
N HIS A 434 0.40 -2.56 -6.36
CA HIS A 434 1.71 -2.19 -6.88
C HIS A 434 1.88 -0.67 -6.79
N TRP A 435 3.13 -0.20 -6.62
CA TRP A 435 3.44 1.22 -6.49
C TRP A 435 2.82 2.05 -7.62
N SER A 436 2.85 1.54 -8.85
CA SER A 436 2.28 2.25 -10.00
C SER A 436 0.76 2.44 -9.91
N GLU A 437 0.00 1.56 -9.24
CA GLU A 437 -1.44 1.76 -9.05
C GLU A 437 -1.76 2.72 -7.92
N TYR A 438 -1.08 2.58 -6.78
CA TYR A 438 -1.39 3.38 -5.59
C TYR A 438 -0.76 4.78 -5.61
N MET A 439 0.47 4.90 -6.10
CA MET A 439 1.19 6.17 -6.18
C MET A 439 1.16 6.76 -7.58
N GLY A 440 1.57 5.96 -8.58
CA GLY A 440 1.84 6.44 -9.94
C GLY A 440 0.63 6.65 -10.83
N ASN A 441 -0.55 6.12 -10.46
CA ASN A 441 -1.75 6.15 -11.29
C ASN A 441 -2.18 7.60 -11.51
N LEU A 442 -2.34 8.00 -12.77
CA LEU A 442 -2.59 9.40 -13.11
C LEU A 442 -3.93 9.89 -12.54
N HIS A 443 -4.94 9.02 -12.46
CA HIS A 443 -6.28 9.37 -12.04
C HIS A 443 -6.52 9.19 -10.54
N ARG A 444 -5.97 8.13 -9.96
CA ARG A 444 -6.28 7.71 -8.59
C ARG A 444 -5.08 7.78 -7.64
N GLY A 445 -3.87 7.92 -8.18
CA GLY A 445 -2.63 7.89 -7.42
C GLY A 445 -2.29 9.20 -6.72
N TRP A 446 -1.39 9.12 -5.73
CA TRP A 446 -1.04 10.26 -4.87
C TRP A 446 0.25 11.00 -5.25
N LEU A 447 1.03 10.53 -6.23
CA LEU A 447 2.36 11.06 -6.55
C LEU A 447 2.36 12.58 -6.82
N GLY A 448 1.37 13.08 -7.55
CA GLY A 448 1.31 14.48 -7.98
C GLY A 448 0.70 15.45 -6.96
N SER A 449 0.00 14.93 -5.95
CA SER A 449 -0.88 15.74 -5.09
C SER A 449 -0.49 15.73 -3.63
N ARG A 450 0.27 14.73 -3.15
CA ARG A 450 0.62 14.58 -1.74
C ARG A 450 2.12 14.40 -1.49
N PRO A 451 2.67 14.97 -0.40
CA PRO A 451 3.98 14.59 0.08
C PRO A 451 3.94 13.20 0.74
N VAL A 452 4.91 12.35 0.41
CA VAL A 452 5.00 10.95 0.86
C VAL A 452 6.36 10.63 1.45
N LEU A 453 6.36 9.77 2.46
CA LEU A 453 7.52 9.14 3.06
C LEU A 453 7.28 7.64 3.11
N ASP A 454 8.12 6.88 2.42
CA ASP A 454 8.19 5.43 2.56
C ASP A 454 9.49 5.07 3.29
N LEU A 455 9.36 4.37 4.41
CA LEU A 455 10.49 3.79 5.13
C LEU A 455 10.64 2.32 4.79
N LEU A 456 11.79 1.95 4.21
CA LEU A 456 12.13 0.55 3.90
C LEU A 456 13.01 -0.02 5.01
N VAL A 457 12.51 -1.05 5.69
CA VAL A 457 13.17 -1.68 6.84
C VAL A 457 13.66 -3.08 6.45
N LYS A 458 14.99 -3.21 6.27
CA LYS A 458 15.65 -4.51 6.05
C LYS A 458 15.86 -5.25 7.36
N LEU A 459 15.05 -6.27 7.64
CA LEU A 459 15.18 -7.09 8.85
C LEU A 459 15.08 -8.58 8.53
N ASP A 460 16.20 -9.29 8.73
CA ASP A 460 16.30 -10.75 8.64
C ASP A 460 15.30 -11.44 9.58
N LEU A 461 15.00 -10.83 10.73
CA LEU A 461 14.05 -11.33 11.72
C LEU A 461 12.65 -11.57 11.15
N LEU A 462 12.23 -10.74 10.19
CA LEU A 462 10.90 -10.79 9.56
C LEU A 462 10.95 -11.50 8.21
N THR A 463 11.97 -11.22 7.42
CA THR A 463 12.02 -11.54 5.98
C THR A 463 12.52 -12.94 5.67
N GLN A 464 13.25 -13.58 6.59
CA GLN A 464 13.75 -14.94 6.43
C GLN A 464 12.90 -15.94 7.23
N PRO A 465 12.48 -17.07 6.63
CA PRO A 465 11.78 -18.12 7.36
C PRO A 465 12.69 -18.78 8.40
N TYR A 466 12.09 -19.35 9.44
CA TYR A 466 12.74 -20.14 10.49
C TYR A 466 12.45 -21.62 10.24
N GLN A 467 13.48 -22.45 10.24
CA GLN A 467 13.42 -23.89 9.97
C GLN A 467 13.66 -24.71 11.23
N PHE A 468 12.61 -25.07 11.97
CA PHE A 468 12.69 -25.88 13.18
C PHE A 468 12.52 -27.36 12.83
N GLY A 469 13.62 -28.01 12.44
CA GLY A 469 13.58 -29.36 11.88
C GLY A 469 12.85 -29.37 10.53
N GLN A 470 11.75 -30.10 10.42
CA GLN A 470 10.89 -30.13 9.22
C GLN A 470 9.80 -29.04 9.22
N THR A 471 9.68 -28.28 10.33
CA THR A 471 8.66 -27.25 10.47
C THR A 471 9.22 -25.89 10.07
N THR A 472 8.54 -25.20 9.14
CA THR A 472 8.89 -23.84 8.73
C THR A 472 7.93 -22.82 9.33
N LEU A 473 8.47 -21.76 9.93
CA LEU A 473 7.72 -20.60 10.44
C LEU A 473 8.13 -19.35 9.66
N SER A 474 7.17 -18.63 9.06
CA SER A 474 7.45 -17.45 8.24
C SER A 474 6.68 -16.22 8.74
N PRO A 475 7.33 -15.32 9.52
CA PRO A 475 6.69 -14.06 9.94
C PRO A 475 6.26 -13.19 8.77
N TRP A 476 7.05 -13.17 7.69
CA TRP A 476 6.70 -12.46 6.45
C TRP A 476 5.37 -12.91 5.86
N SER A 477 5.20 -14.23 5.69
CA SER A 477 3.99 -14.79 5.08
C SER A 477 2.76 -14.59 5.97
N GLU A 478 2.93 -14.71 7.29
CA GLU A 478 1.85 -14.45 8.24
C GLU A 478 1.44 -12.97 8.24
N LEU A 479 2.42 -12.05 8.23
CA LEU A 479 2.13 -10.61 8.17
C LEU A 479 1.35 -10.24 6.91
N GLN A 480 1.81 -10.73 5.76
CA GLN A 480 1.13 -10.52 4.48
C GLN A 480 -0.30 -11.06 4.54
N GLN A 481 -0.50 -12.28 5.03
CA GLN A 481 -1.83 -12.88 5.18
C GLN A 481 -2.75 -12.03 6.07
N GLN A 482 -2.28 -11.57 7.24
CA GLN A 482 -3.12 -10.78 8.15
C GLN A 482 -3.49 -9.41 7.57
N LEU A 483 -2.58 -8.78 6.83
CA LEU A 483 -2.87 -7.53 6.12
C LEU A 483 -3.93 -7.73 5.03
N GLN A 484 -3.84 -8.81 4.24
CA GLN A 484 -4.81 -9.14 3.19
C GLN A 484 -6.20 -9.48 3.77
N LEU A 485 -6.26 -10.21 4.88
CA LEU A 485 -7.52 -10.48 5.58
C LEU A 485 -8.17 -9.19 6.11
N MET A 486 -7.37 -8.26 6.64
CA MET A 486 -7.86 -6.95 7.07
C MET A 486 -8.38 -6.13 5.87
N ALA A 487 -7.64 -6.12 4.77
CA ALA A 487 -8.04 -5.44 3.54
C ALA A 487 -9.37 -5.99 3.00
N ALA A 488 -9.56 -7.31 2.97
CA ALA A 488 -10.82 -7.95 2.56
C ALA A 488 -12.01 -7.47 3.39
N ARG A 489 -11.85 -7.38 4.71
CA ARG A 489 -12.88 -6.82 5.61
C ARG A 489 -13.18 -5.36 5.30
N TYR A 490 -12.15 -4.56 5.03
CA TYR A 490 -12.26 -3.16 4.67
C TYR A 490 -13.04 -2.94 3.36
N ARG A 491 -12.77 -3.77 2.34
CA ARG A 491 -13.43 -3.69 1.03
C ARG A 491 -14.95 -3.82 1.09
N ILE A 492 -15.49 -4.49 2.11
CA ILE A 492 -16.94 -4.66 2.30
C ILE A 492 -17.47 -4.06 3.60
N GLY A 493 -16.63 -3.36 4.37
CA GLY A 493 -17.01 -2.80 5.68
C GLY A 493 -17.56 -3.83 6.66
N ASP A 494 -16.95 -5.02 6.73
CA ASP A 494 -17.45 -6.18 7.50
C ASP A 494 -18.91 -6.57 7.17
N GLY A 495 -19.32 -6.38 5.91
CA GLY A 495 -20.67 -6.69 5.42
C GLY A 495 -21.61 -5.48 5.38
N THR A 496 -21.22 -4.33 5.93
CA THR A 496 -22.07 -3.11 5.94
C THR A 496 -21.97 -2.28 4.65
N GLY A 497 -21.10 -2.66 3.72
CA GLY A 497 -20.82 -1.93 2.47
C GLY A 497 -19.88 -0.73 2.62
N ALA A 498 -19.40 -0.43 3.85
CA ALA A 498 -18.54 0.73 4.08
C ALA A 498 -17.55 0.54 5.24
N ALA A 499 -16.26 0.61 4.93
CA ALA A 499 -15.24 1.04 5.87
C ALA A 499 -15.11 2.57 5.80
N LEU A 500 -15.35 3.24 6.94
CA LEU A 500 -15.33 4.70 7.09
C LEU A 500 -14.35 5.06 8.21
N VAL A 501 -13.61 6.16 8.03
CA VAL A 501 -12.77 6.72 9.09
C VAL A 501 -13.66 7.45 10.09
N THR A 502 -13.51 7.10 11.37
CA THR A 502 -14.19 7.74 12.50
C THR A 502 -13.16 8.00 13.61
N PRO A 503 -13.45 8.84 14.61
CA PRO A 503 -12.55 8.99 15.76
C PRO A 503 -12.22 7.66 16.47
N ALA A 504 -13.09 6.65 16.35
CA ALA A 504 -12.91 5.32 16.92
C ALA A 504 -12.31 4.27 15.94
N LYS A 505 -12.23 4.57 14.64
CA LYS A 505 -11.71 3.65 13.61
C LYS A 505 -10.85 4.41 12.61
N SER A 506 -9.57 4.07 12.54
CA SER A 506 -8.64 4.66 11.58
C SER A 506 -7.80 3.60 10.90
N CYS A 507 -7.36 3.90 9.67
CA CYS A 507 -6.47 3.05 8.88
C CYS A 507 -5.21 2.62 9.66
N VAL A 508 -4.69 3.51 10.50
CA VAL A 508 -3.52 3.26 11.36
C VAL A 508 -3.80 2.16 12.38
N GLN A 509 -4.95 2.24 13.06
CA GLN A 509 -5.35 1.26 14.07
C GLN A 509 -5.55 -0.12 13.43
N ASP A 510 -6.20 -0.18 12.27
CA ASP A 510 -6.52 -1.47 11.65
C ASP A 510 -5.30 -2.09 10.95
N ALA A 511 -4.38 -1.28 10.39
CA ALA A 511 -3.06 -1.75 9.98
C ALA A 511 -2.23 -2.27 11.17
N SER A 512 -2.27 -1.56 12.29
CA SER A 512 -1.63 -1.98 13.54
C SER A 512 -2.21 -3.27 14.09
N GLN A 513 -3.53 -3.45 13.96
CA GLN A 513 -4.22 -4.67 14.36
C GLN A 513 -3.73 -5.90 13.59
N ALA A 514 -3.48 -5.76 12.28
CA ALA A 514 -2.94 -6.86 11.48
C ALA A 514 -1.55 -7.30 11.99
N VAL A 515 -0.69 -6.33 12.36
CA VAL A 515 0.62 -6.62 12.99
C VAL A 515 0.45 -7.30 14.35
N TYR A 516 -0.45 -6.80 15.20
CA TYR A 516 -0.74 -7.42 16.48
C TYR A 516 -1.23 -8.88 16.32
N THR A 517 -2.15 -9.11 15.39
CA THR A 517 -2.68 -10.44 15.07
C THR A 517 -1.58 -11.38 14.58
N THR A 518 -0.66 -10.86 13.75
CA THR A 518 0.54 -11.59 13.31
C THR A 518 1.38 -12.06 14.49
N ILE A 519 1.69 -11.17 15.44
CA ILE A 519 2.46 -11.50 16.64
C ILE A 519 1.76 -12.61 17.43
N LYS A 520 0.45 -12.49 17.65
CA LYS A 520 -0.33 -13.48 18.41
C LYS A 520 -0.40 -14.84 17.71
N ARG A 521 -0.52 -14.86 16.39
CA ARG A 521 -0.49 -16.11 15.62
C ARG A 521 0.85 -16.81 15.67
N LEU A 522 1.94 -16.08 15.51
CA LEU A 522 3.28 -16.66 15.63
C LEU A 522 3.51 -17.22 17.04
N GLN A 523 3.07 -16.49 18.09
CA GLN A 523 3.11 -16.98 19.47
C GLN A 523 2.32 -18.28 19.64
N TYR A 524 1.10 -18.34 19.12
CA TYR A 524 0.26 -19.53 19.16
C TYR A 524 0.89 -20.71 18.42
N GLN A 525 1.28 -20.53 17.15
CA GLN A 525 1.93 -21.58 16.34
C GLN A 525 3.16 -22.15 17.05
N VAL A 526 3.97 -21.29 17.68
CA VAL A 526 5.14 -21.72 18.44
C VAL A 526 4.72 -22.52 19.67
N GLN A 527 3.72 -22.09 20.43
CA GLN A 527 3.24 -22.77 21.64
C GLN A 527 2.57 -24.12 21.35
N THR A 528 1.84 -24.24 20.24
CA THR A 528 1.07 -25.44 19.90
C THR A 528 1.80 -26.41 18.98
N THR A 529 3.02 -26.11 18.56
CA THR A 529 3.82 -26.98 17.69
C THR A 529 4.97 -27.62 18.47
N PRO A 530 4.85 -28.90 18.89
CA PRO A 530 5.86 -29.55 19.74
C PRO A 530 7.27 -29.55 19.14
N THR A 531 7.40 -29.70 17.82
CA THR A 531 8.70 -29.71 17.13
C THR A 531 9.47 -28.40 17.32
N ILE A 532 8.77 -27.26 17.30
CA ILE A 532 9.38 -25.94 17.54
C ILE A 532 9.85 -25.85 19.00
N GLN A 533 9.01 -26.27 19.96
CA GLN A 533 9.36 -26.25 21.38
C GLN A 533 10.58 -27.12 21.68
N THR A 534 10.59 -28.36 21.18
CA THR A 534 11.70 -29.29 21.34
C THR A 534 12.97 -28.73 20.71
N TRP A 535 12.91 -28.13 19.52
CA TRP A 535 14.07 -27.50 18.89
C TRP A 535 14.66 -26.39 19.77
N LEU A 536 13.82 -25.45 20.23
CA LEU A 536 14.27 -24.30 21.02
C LEU A 536 14.92 -24.73 22.35
N GLN A 537 14.46 -25.83 22.95
CA GLN A 537 15.04 -26.39 24.17
C GLN A 537 16.35 -27.14 23.91
N SER A 538 16.42 -27.95 22.85
CA SER A 538 17.59 -28.79 22.53
C SER A 538 18.71 -28.04 21.81
N HIS A 539 18.39 -26.93 21.13
CA HIS A 539 19.33 -26.14 20.35
C HIS A 539 19.35 -24.66 20.78
N PRO A 540 19.62 -24.34 22.07
CA PRO A 540 19.46 -22.97 22.58
C PRO A 540 20.50 -21.97 22.05
N GLN A 541 21.65 -22.47 21.57
CA GLN A 541 22.75 -21.67 21.00
C GLN A 541 22.79 -21.68 19.48
N ASP A 542 21.89 -22.42 18.83
CA ASP A 542 21.79 -22.41 17.38
C ASP A 542 21.50 -20.98 16.86
N PRO A 543 22.13 -20.53 15.77
CA PRO A 543 21.93 -19.18 15.22
C PRO A 543 20.46 -18.84 14.96
N GLN A 544 19.66 -19.82 14.57
CA GLN A 544 18.23 -19.64 14.36
C GLN A 544 17.47 -19.44 15.66
N SER A 545 17.79 -20.20 16.71
CA SER A 545 17.21 -20.01 18.05
C SER A 545 17.55 -18.62 18.61
N GLN A 546 18.78 -18.15 18.38
CA GLN A 546 19.20 -16.79 18.79
C GLN A 546 18.51 -15.69 17.96
N ARG A 547 18.35 -15.91 16.64
CA ARG A 547 17.54 -15.01 15.79
C ARG A 547 16.09 -14.97 16.25
N PHE A 548 15.52 -16.11 16.61
CA PHE A 548 14.13 -16.21 17.06
C PHE A 548 13.90 -15.48 18.39
N LYS A 549 14.85 -15.54 19.33
CA LYS A 549 14.80 -14.71 20.56
C LYS A 549 14.75 -13.21 20.25
N ARG A 550 15.48 -12.74 19.23
CA ARG A 550 15.41 -11.35 18.77
C ARG A 550 14.05 -11.01 18.16
N LEU A 551 13.45 -11.92 17.39
CA LEU A 551 12.08 -11.77 16.89
C LEU A 551 11.06 -11.65 18.04
N ILE A 552 11.20 -12.45 19.10
CA ILE A 552 10.34 -12.32 20.29
C ILE A 552 10.49 -10.93 20.93
N SER A 553 11.72 -10.44 21.09
CA SER A 553 11.97 -9.09 21.64
C SER A 553 11.34 -7.98 20.79
N LEU A 554 11.46 -8.10 19.46
CA LEU A 554 10.81 -7.19 18.51
C LEU A 554 9.28 -7.25 18.65
N GLY A 555 8.70 -8.46 18.66
CA GLY A 555 7.26 -8.66 18.83
C GLY A 555 6.74 -8.05 20.14
N ASN A 556 7.44 -8.25 21.25
CA ASN A 556 7.10 -7.65 22.54
C ASN A 556 7.19 -6.12 22.52
N SER A 557 8.13 -5.55 21.78
CA SER A 557 8.27 -4.09 21.66
C SER A 557 7.16 -3.49 20.82
N LEU A 558 6.80 -4.13 19.70
CA LEU A 558 5.67 -3.75 18.87
C LEU A 558 4.35 -3.88 19.65
N GLU A 559 4.11 -5.02 20.31
CA GLU A 559 2.90 -5.24 21.09
C GLU A 559 2.68 -4.16 22.16
N LYS A 560 3.74 -3.77 22.90
CA LYS A 560 3.67 -2.70 23.90
C LYS A 560 3.30 -1.34 23.32
N GLU A 561 3.69 -1.05 22.08
CA GLU A 561 3.38 0.21 21.41
C GLU A 561 1.97 0.19 20.81
N LEU A 562 1.56 -0.95 20.23
CA LEU A 562 0.23 -1.12 19.63
C LEU A 562 -0.88 -1.17 20.67
N VAL A 563 -0.59 -1.71 21.86
CA VAL A 563 -1.53 -1.88 22.98
C VAL A 563 -0.96 -1.21 24.24
N PRO A 564 -0.94 0.14 24.30
CA PRO A 564 -0.41 0.85 25.46
C PRO A 564 -1.25 0.48 26.71
N LEU A 565 -0.56 0.15 27.80
CA LEU A 565 -1.15 -0.32 29.09
C LEU A 565 -1.83 -1.70 29.04
N GLY A 566 -1.70 -2.46 27.95
CA GLY A 566 -2.26 -3.82 27.85
C GLY A 566 -3.77 -3.89 27.61
N VAL A 567 -4.43 -2.75 27.38
CA VAL A 567 -5.85 -2.69 27.04
C VAL A 567 -6.03 -2.94 25.54
N VAL A 568 -6.37 -4.17 25.18
CA VAL A 568 -6.70 -4.56 23.80
C VAL A 568 -8.15 -4.19 23.51
N ARG A 569 -8.42 -3.53 22.38
CA ARG A 569 -9.80 -3.26 21.96
C ARG A 569 -10.59 -4.56 21.77
N ALA A 570 -11.89 -4.52 22.09
CA ALA A 570 -12.76 -5.70 22.00
C ALA A 570 -12.83 -6.29 20.58
N ASP A 571 -12.83 -5.44 19.55
CA ASP A 571 -12.80 -5.89 18.15
C ASP A 571 -11.46 -6.55 17.77
N TRP A 572 -10.36 -6.16 18.39
CA TRP A 572 -9.06 -6.82 18.23
C TRP A 572 -9.04 -8.20 18.86
N GLN A 573 -9.57 -8.33 20.07
CA GLN A 573 -9.76 -9.60 20.76
C GLN A 573 -10.63 -10.58 19.96
N GLN A 574 -11.78 -10.11 19.48
CA GLN A 574 -12.68 -10.91 18.64
C GLN A 574 -12.03 -11.36 17.33
N ASN A 575 -11.19 -10.52 16.72
CA ASN A 575 -10.48 -10.88 15.49
C ASN A 575 -9.38 -11.89 15.74
N VAL A 576 -8.59 -11.74 16.80
CA VAL A 576 -7.63 -12.76 17.21
C VAL A 576 -8.35 -14.07 17.49
N ALA A 577 -9.43 -14.05 18.27
CA ALA A 577 -10.19 -15.26 18.59
C ALA A 577 -10.77 -15.96 17.35
N ARG A 578 -11.25 -15.20 16.36
CA ARG A 578 -11.73 -15.74 15.08
C ARG A 578 -10.62 -16.38 14.25
N VAL A 579 -9.42 -15.80 14.25
CA VAL A 579 -8.29 -16.22 13.40
C VAL A 579 -7.43 -17.31 14.05
N THR A 580 -7.41 -17.40 15.38
CA THR A 580 -6.60 -18.37 16.14
C THR A 580 -7.43 -19.45 16.84
N GLY A 581 -8.75 -19.28 16.94
CA GLY A 581 -9.62 -20.15 17.75
C GLY A 581 -9.44 -19.97 19.26
N ILE A 582 -8.62 -19.01 19.71
CA ILE A 582 -8.34 -18.77 21.12
C ILE A 582 -9.38 -17.80 21.70
N GLN A 583 -10.18 -18.23 22.68
CA GLN A 583 -10.99 -17.30 23.47
C GLN A 583 -10.05 -16.42 24.32
N SER A 584 -9.89 -15.16 23.96
CA SER A 584 -9.23 -14.18 24.82
C SER A 584 -10.17 -13.81 25.98
N ASN A 585 -9.65 -13.76 27.21
CA ASN A 585 -10.40 -13.28 28.37
C ASN A 585 -11.09 -11.95 28.06
N GLN A 586 -12.42 -11.94 28.19
CA GLN A 586 -13.28 -10.78 27.90
C GLN A 586 -12.91 -9.63 28.83
N GLY A 587 -12.19 -8.64 28.32
CA GLY A 587 -12.09 -7.33 28.94
C GLY A 587 -13.16 -6.44 28.33
N ASN A 588 -14.17 -6.08 29.12
CA ASN A 588 -15.21 -5.14 28.72
C ASN A 588 -14.60 -3.74 28.50
N ALA A 589 -14.16 -3.45 27.28
CA ALA A 589 -13.84 -2.11 26.84
C ALA A 589 -14.92 -1.63 25.88
N ASP A 590 -15.74 -0.69 26.35
CA ASP A 590 -16.75 0.01 25.56
C ASP A 590 -16.05 0.88 24.50
N PRO A 591 -16.29 0.64 23.19
CA PRO A 591 -15.65 1.38 22.10
C PRO A 591 -15.98 2.89 22.08
N ASP A 592 -17.05 3.31 22.75
CA ASP A 592 -17.48 4.72 22.81
C ASP A 592 -16.92 5.49 24.02
N ASN A 593 -16.06 4.87 24.83
CA ASN A 593 -15.46 5.53 25.99
C ASN A 593 -14.31 6.48 25.59
N LEU A 594 -14.49 7.78 25.92
CA LEU A 594 -13.48 8.85 25.80
C LEU A 594 -12.11 8.49 26.40
N PHE A 595 -12.08 7.69 27.46
CA PHE A 595 -10.83 7.20 28.07
C PHE A 595 -10.06 6.23 27.16
N THR A 596 -10.75 5.34 26.45
CA THR A 596 -10.13 4.40 25.49
C THR A 596 -9.58 5.16 24.27
N GLN A 597 -10.27 6.23 23.85
CA GLN A 597 -9.83 7.10 22.76
C GLN A 597 -8.54 7.88 23.13
N LEU A 598 -8.48 8.44 24.36
CA LEU A 598 -7.28 9.10 24.91
C LEU A 598 -6.08 8.15 25.07
N LEU A 599 -6.30 6.85 25.26
CA LEU A 599 -5.23 5.85 25.38
C LEU A 599 -4.70 5.38 24.01
N SER A 600 -5.49 5.49 22.94
CA SER A 600 -5.12 5.04 21.60
C SER A 600 -4.50 6.12 20.69
N TRP A 601 -4.25 7.33 21.21
CA TRP A 601 -3.72 8.47 20.42
C TRP A 601 -2.44 8.16 19.63
N ARG A 602 -1.59 7.27 20.15
CA ARG A 602 -0.34 6.84 19.50
C ARG A 602 -0.57 6.04 18.21
N THR A 603 -1.74 5.44 18.06
CA THR A 603 -2.17 4.68 16.89
C THR A 603 -3.30 5.37 16.13
N LEU A 604 -3.71 6.58 16.50
CA LEU A 604 -4.74 7.35 15.77
C LEU A 604 -4.14 8.33 14.75
N ILE A 605 -2.98 8.91 15.04
CA ILE A 605 -2.36 9.92 14.19
C ILE A 605 -1.30 9.24 13.31
N PRO A 606 -1.45 9.22 11.97
CA PRO A 606 -0.54 8.53 11.05
C PRO A 606 0.94 8.84 11.28
N ARG A 607 1.27 10.13 11.41
CA ARG A 607 2.65 10.57 11.65
C ARG A 607 3.21 10.07 12.98
N VAL A 608 2.40 10.12 14.06
CA VAL A 608 2.83 9.66 15.38
C VAL A 608 3.09 8.16 15.33
N ALA A 609 2.17 7.38 14.77
CA ALA A 609 2.34 5.94 14.63
C ALA A 609 3.59 5.59 13.80
N HIS A 610 3.77 6.23 12.65
CA HIS A 610 4.97 6.07 11.83
C HIS A 610 6.25 6.34 12.64
N GLU A 611 6.32 7.46 13.36
CA GLU A 611 7.49 7.81 14.19
C GLU A 611 7.75 6.80 15.32
N GLN A 612 6.70 6.28 15.97
CA GLN A 612 6.88 5.31 17.06
C GLN A 612 7.32 3.94 16.55
N ILE A 613 6.70 3.44 15.48
CA ILE A 613 7.10 2.18 14.86
C ILE A 613 8.52 2.29 14.30
N THR A 614 8.87 3.41 13.66
CA THR A 614 10.24 3.67 13.21
C THR A 614 11.24 3.56 14.36
N LYS A 615 10.96 4.16 15.53
CA LYS A 615 11.86 4.08 16.70
C LYS A 615 12.06 2.65 17.18
N ILE A 616 11.07 1.77 17.08
CA ILE A 616 11.21 0.37 17.47
C ILE A 616 12.20 -0.33 16.54
N PHE A 617 12.10 -0.11 15.23
CA PHE A 617 13.01 -0.73 14.26
C PHE A 617 14.42 -0.13 14.23
N LEU A 618 14.59 1.07 14.77
CA LEU A 618 15.91 1.70 14.91
C LEU A 618 16.70 1.26 16.15
N ARG A 619 16.06 0.58 17.11
CA ARG A 619 16.70 0.04 18.32
C ARG A 619 17.12 -1.40 18.08
#